data_AF-A0A957KN25-F1
#
_entry.id   AF-A0A957KN25-F1
#
_cell.length_a   1.000
_cell.length_b   1.000
_cell.length_c   1.000
_cell.angle_alpha   90.00
_cell.angle_beta   90.00
_cell.angle_gamma   90.00
#
_symmetry.space_group_name_H-M   'P 1'
#
loop_
_entity.id
_entity.type
_entity.pdbx_description
1 polymer ?
#
loop_
_entity_poly.entity_id
_entity_poly.type
_entity_poly.pdbx_seq_one_letter_code
_entity_poly.pdbx_strand_id
1 'polypeptide(L)'
;FAGLNGLLGTDKVFERKPIMAGEDFSLMLEAVPGCFMMLGVHNPEWDRHYPVHTPTFRMDERALAIGAASLVATAVEWMQQKG
;
A
#
# COMPACT_ATOMS: atom_id res chain seq x y z
N PHE A 1 4.55 -12.11 -0.72
CA PHE A 1 3.50 -11.43 -1.52
C PHE A 1 2.51 -12.40 -2.15
N ALA A 2 2.43 -13.68 -1.77
CA ALA A 2 1.56 -14.61 -2.49
C ALA A 2 0.08 -14.27 -2.28
N GLY A 3 -0.32 -13.87 -1.07
CA GLY A 3 -1.67 -13.42 -0.76
C GLY A 3 -2.04 -12.13 -1.48
N LEU A 4 -1.15 -11.12 -1.48
CA LEU A 4 -1.39 -9.86 -2.21
C LEU A 4 -1.44 -10.07 -3.73
N ASN A 5 -0.55 -10.90 -4.30
CA ASN A 5 -0.58 -11.26 -5.71
C ASN A 5 -1.84 -12.04 -6.09
N GLY A 6 -2.32 -12.92 -5.21
CA GLY A 6 -3.58 -13.63 -5.40
C GLY A 6 -4.81 -12.71 -5.35
N LEU A 7 -4.77 -11.67 -4.51
CA LEU A 7 -5.85 -10.69 -4.38
C LEU A 7 -5.89 -9.68 -5.54
N LEU A 8 -4.73 -9.15 -5.93
CA LEU A 8 -4.64 -7.98 -6.82
C LEU A 8 -4.11 -8.30 -8.23
N GLY A 9 -3.53 -9.48 -8.44
CA GLY A 9 -2.77 -9.81 -9.64
C GLY A 9 -1.30 -9.40 -9.53
N THR A 10 -0.43 -10.14 -10.22
CA THR A 10 1.04 -9.94 -10.17
C THR A 10 1.51 -8.68 -10.87
N ASP A 11 0.68 -8.06 -11.72
CA ASP A 11 0.98 -6.79 -12.40
C ASP A 11 0.66 -5.55 -11.54
N LYS A 12 -0.03 -5.74 -10.40
CA LYS A 12 -0.44 -4.65 -9.49
C LYS A 12 0.39 -4.55 -8.22
N VAL A 13 1.24 -5.54 -7.95
CA VAL A 13 2.11 -5.59 -6.78
C VAL A 13 3.56 -5.62 -7.26
N PHE A 14 4.27 -4.52 -7.04
CA PHE A 14 5.64 -4.37 -7.52
C PHE A 14 6.48 -3.60 -6.50
N GLU A 15 7.78 -3.83 -6.54
CA GLU A 15 8.72 -3.08 -5.72
C GLU A 15 8.82 -1.64 -6.22
N ARG A 16 8.59 -0.70 -5.31
CA ARG A 16 8.64 0.73 -5.61
C ARG A 16 10.07 1.24 -5.41
N LYS A 17 10.54 2.07 -6.34
CA LYS A 17 11.82 2.78 -6.17
C LYS A 17 11.80 3.61 -4.87
N PRO A 18 12.92 3.67 -4.12
CA PRO A 18 13.03 4.54 -2.95
C PRO A 18 12.69 6.00 -3.28
N ILE A 19 12.10 6.70 -2.32
CA ILE A 19 11.87 8.15 -2.40
C ILE A 19 12.36 8.80 -1.11
N MET A 20 12.55 10.12 -1.15
CA MET A 20 12.97 10.93 -0.02
C MET A 20 11.78 11.37 0.87
N ALA A 21 10.83 10.47 1.14
CA ALA A 21 9.72 10.75 2.06
C ALA A 21 10.20 10.64 3.52
N GLY A 22 9.76 11.55 4.38
CA GLY A 22 9.92 11.42 5.82
C GLY A 22 8.71 10.69 6.41
N GLU A 23 8.93 9.50 6.96
CA GLU A 23 7.89 8.63 7.51
C GLU A 23 8.43 7.98 8.80
N ASP A 24 7.69 8.10 9.91
CA ASP A 24 8.16 7.65 11.23
C ASP A 24 7.96 6.15 11.46
N PHE A 25 7.24 5.48 10.55
CA PHE A 25 7.10 4.02 10.53
C PHE A 25 8.46 3.28 10.50
N SER A 26 9.54 3.95 10.07
CA SER A 26 10.89 3.40 10.16
C SER A 26 11.27 2.99 11.58
N LEU A 27 10.81 3.71 12.60
CA LEU A 27 11.07 3.39 14.01
C LEU A 27 10.46 2.04 14.41
N MET A 28 9.30 1.69 13.83
CA MET A 28 8.69 0.38 14.04
C MET A 28 9.51 -0.72 13.36
N LEU A 29 10.03 -0.44 12.16
CA LEU A 29 10.85 -1.37 11.38
C LEU A 29 12.26 -1.57 11.96
N GLU A 30 12.77 -0.65 12.78
CA GLU A 30 13.98 -0.85 13.57
C GLU A 30 13.77 -1.90 14.69
N ALA A 31 12.56 -1.99 15.25
CA ALA A 31 12.25 -2.86 16.37
C ALA A 31 11.89 -4.30 15.94
N VAL A 32 11.14 -4.45 14.84
CA VAL A 32 10.68 -5.76 14.36
C VAL A 32 10.73 -5.84 12.82
N PRO A 33 10.95 -7.04 12.24
CA PRO A 33 10.84 -7.22 10.80
C PRO A 33 9.43 -6.85 10.33
N GLY A 34 9.36 -5.96 9.34
CA GLY A 34 8.10 -5.51 8.77
C GLY A 34 8.26 -4.98 7.36
N CYS A 35 7.17 -4.47 6.80
CA CYS A 35 7.12 -3.93 5.45
C CYS A 35 6.22 -2.69 5.43
N PHE A 36 6.64 -1.65 4.73
CA PHE A 36 5.80 -0.50 4.41
C PHE A 36 5.35 -0.58 2.96
N MET A 37 4.05 -0.44 2.72
CA MET A 37 3.46 -0.51 1.39
C MET A 37 2.87 0.83 1.00
N MET A 38 3.02 1.22 -0.27
CA MET A 38 2.27 2.33 -0.83
C MET A 38 1.09 1.81 -1.65
N LEU A 39 -0.07 2.42 -1.44
CA LEU A 39 -1.27 2.15 -2.20
C LEU A 39 -1.46 3.22 -3.28
N GLY A 40 -1.66 2.79 -4.53
CA GLY A 40 -2.04 3.69 -5.60
C GLY A 40 -3.47 4.20 -5.40
N VAL A 41 -3.65 5.51 -5.33
CA VAL A 41 -4.97 6.15 -5.08
C VAL A 41 -5.41 7.12 -6.17
N HIS A 42 -4.67 7.18 -7.29
CA HIS A 42 -5.00 8.04 -8.41
C HIS A 42 -6.05 7.38 -9.32
N ASN A 43 -7.10 8.11 -9.69
CA ASN A 43 -8.01 7.68 -10.75
C ASN A 43 -7.41 8.07 -12.11
N PRO A 44 -7.14 7.10 -13.02
CA PRO A 44 -6.58 7.36 -14.35
C PRO A 44 -7.49 8.18 -15.28
N GLU A 45 -8.77 8.36 -14.93
CA GLU A 45 -9.72 9.19 -15.68
C GLU A 45 -9.57 10.70 -15.37
N TRP A 46 -8.78 11.07 -14.36
CA TRP A 46 -8.55 12.47 -14.02
C TRP A 46 -7.51 13.11 -14.93
N ASP A 47 -7.67 14.41 -15.18
CA ASP A 47 -6.77 15.24 -15.99
C ASP A 47 -5.41 15.48 -15.34
N ARG A 48 -5.31 15.27 -14.02
CA ARG A 48 -4.08 15.47 -13.25
C ARG A 48 -4.00 14.58 -12.01
N HIS A 49 -2.80 14.50 -11.46
CA HIS A 49 -2.58 13.98 -10.12
C HIS A 49 -2.90 15.04 -9.04
N TYR A 50 -3.36 14.58 -7.88
CA TYR A 50 -3.63 15.42 -6.71
C TYR A 50 -2.72 14.96 -5.56
N PRO A 51 -1.49 15.50 -5.46
CA PRO A 51 -0.49 15.00 -4.52
C PRO A 51 -0.88 15.24 -3.05
N VAL A 52 -0.32 14.40 -2.19
CA VAL A 52 -0.33 14.62 -0.73
C VAL A 52 0.30 15.97 -0.39
N HIS A 53 -0.11 16.56 0.74
CA HIS A 53 0.32 17.90 1.20
C HIS A 53 -0.10 19.09 0.33
N THR A 54 -1.10 18.94 -0.53
CA THR A 54 -1.70 20.06 -1.28
C THR A 54 -3.12 20.35 -0.79
N PRO A 55 -3.62 21.60 -0.85
CA PRO A 55 -5.01 21.92 -0.47
C PRO A 55 -6.04 21.30 -1.43
N THR A 56 -5.60 20.86 -2.60
CA THR A 56 -6.44 20.19 -3.59
C THR A 56 -6.33 18.67 -3.52
N PHE A 57 -5.68 18.10 -2.50
CA PHE A 57 -5.53 16.66 -2.39
C PHE A 57 -6.87 15.94 -2.57
N ARG A 58 -6.83 14.88 -3.38
CA ARG A 58 -7.97 14.04 -3.71
C ARG A 58 -7.47 12.64 -3.99
N MET A 59 -8.24 11.66 -3.52
CA MET A 59 -7.98 10.25 -3.78
C MET A 59 -9.21 9.56 -4.38
N ASP A 60 -8.98 8.51 -5.14
CA ASP A 60 -10.03 7.61 -5.60
C ASP A 60 -10.47 6.72 -4.42
N GLU A 61 -11.69 6.93 -3.92
CA GLU A 61 -12.20 6.22 -2.74
C GLU A 61 -12.33 4.71 -2.96
N ARG A 62 -12.35 4.23 -4.21
CA ARG A 62 -12.25 2.79 -4.51
C ARG A 62 -10.99 2.16 -3.92
N ALA A 63 -9.93 2.94 -3.75
CA ALA A 63 -8.69 2.50 -3.11
C ALA A 63 -8.88 2.11 -1.64
N LEU A 64 -9.87 2.67 -0.92
CA LEU A 64 -10.09 2.34 0.49
C LEU A 64 -10.37 0.84 0.69
N ALA A 65 -11.23 0.27 -0.15
CA ALA A 65 -11.54 -1.16 -0.11
C ALA A 65 -10.31 -2.02 -0.46
N ILE A 66 -9.51 -1.59 -1.44
CA ILE A 66 -8.28 -2.27 -1.85
C ILE A 66 -7.25 -2.27 -0.71
N GLY A 67 -7.06 -1.12 -0.04
CA GLY A 67 -6.15 -0.98 1.09
C GLY A 67 -6.55 -1.87 2.27
N ALA A 68 -7.83 -1.84 2.65
CA ALA A 68 -8.35 -2.68 3.73
C ALA A 68 -8.18 -4.18 3.42
N ALA A 69 -8.56 -4.61 2.21
CA ALA A 69 -8.39 -5.99 1.79
C ALA A 69 -6.92 -6.41 1.76
N SER A 70 -6.01 -5.52 1.34
CA SER A 70 -4.57 -5.79 1.30
C SER A 70 -3.98 -6.03 2.70
N LEU A 71 -4.37 -5.22 3.69
CA LEU A 71 -3.95 -5.39 5.08
C LEU A 71 -4.48 -6.71 5.66
N VAL A 72 -5.76 -7.02 5.45
CA VAL A 72 -6.39 -8.27 5.92
C VAL A 72 -5.74 -9.49 5.26
N ALA A 73 -5.58 -9.48 3.94
CA ALA A 73 -4.95 -10.59 3.21
C ALA A 73 -3.52 -10.85 3.71
N THR A 74 -2.74 -9.79 3.95
CA THR A 74 -1.38 -9.89 4.50
C THR A 74 -1.39 -10.50 5.91
N ALA A 75 -2.29 -10.04 6.78
CA ALA A 75 -2.40 -10.55 8.13
C ALA A 75 -2.83 -12.02 8.16
N VAL A 76 -3.82 -12.40 7.35
CA VAL A 76 -4.31 -13.78 7.24
C VAL A 76 -3.22 -14.71 6.70
N GLU A 77 -2.52 -14.32 5.64
CA GLU A 77 -1.39 -15.09 5.09
C GLU A 77 -0.31 -15.29 6.16
N TRP A 78 0.05 -14.24 6.90
CA TRP A 78 1.04 -14.34 7.97
C TRP A 78 0.58 -15.28 9.10
N MET A 79 -0.69 -15.19 9.54
CA MET A 79 -1.25 -16.08 10.56
C MET A 79 -1.27 -17.54 10.12
N GLN A 80 -1.57 -17.81 8.84
CA GLN A 80 -1.57 -19.16 8.27
C GLN A 80 -0.18 -19.76 8.16
N GLN A 81 0.86 -18.95 7.92
CA GLN A 81 2.26 -19.40 7.85
C GLN A 81 2.91 -19.59 9.22
N LYS A 82 2.34 -18.97 10.27
CA LYS A 82 2.85 -19.02 11.65
C LYS A 82 2.14 -20.07 12.53
N GLY A 83 1.15 -20.77 12.00
CA GLY A 83 0.57 -21.99 12.60
C GLY A 83 1.39 -23.22 12.25
#